data_AF-A0A2V5LQ57-F1
#
_entry.id   AF-A0A2V5LQ57-F1
#
_cell.length_a   1.000
_cell.length_b   1.000
_cell.length_c   1.000
_cell.angle_alpha   90.00
_cell.angle_beta   90.00
_cell.angle_gamma   90.00
#
_symmetry.space_group_name_H-M   'P 1'
#
loop_
_entity.id
_entity.type
_entity.pdbx_description
1 polymer ?
#
loop_
_entity_poly.entity_id
_entity_poly.type
_entity_poly.pdbx_seq_one_letter_code
_entity_poly.pdbx_strand_id
1 'polypeptide(L)'
;DEAETMIRCALESEPNNPSYLDSLGWVEFRKGQFDRALDNLLRAAKTAQREDPVVLEHIGDTYLKLNRTREALEAWQKALALDPKNKNLADKIETTKKTIGKNFIGKDQSHLTSALTSNIEH
;
A
#
# COMPACT_ATOMS: atom_id res chain seq x y z
N ASP A 1 -19.71 12.91 1.40
CA ASP A 1 -19.13 14.24 1.71
C ASP A 1 -19.32 14.65 3.16
N GLU A 2 -20.50 14.43 3.76
CA GLU A 2 -20.78 14.76 5.17
C GLU A 2 -19.75 14.21 6.19
N ALA A 3 -19.29 12.97 6.02
CA ALA A 3 -18.26 12.37 6.87
C ALA A 3 -16.93 13.15 6.83
N GLU A 4 -16.53 13.65 5.66
CA GLU A 4 -15.31 14.43 5.53
C GLU A 4 -15.45 15.78 6.25
N THR A 5 -16.59 16.45 6.08
CA THR A 5 -16.86 17.73 6.75
C THR A 5 -16.80 17.59 8.27
N MET A 6 -17.44 16.56 8.84
CA MET A 6 -17.39 16.31 10.29
C MET A 6 -15.97 16.05 10.79
N ILE A 7 -15.19 15.26 10.06
CA ILE A 7 -13.79 14.97 10.43
C ILE A 7 -12.93 16.24 10.33
N ARG A 8 -13.11 17.07 9.30
CA ARG A 8 -12.39 18.34 9.15
C ARG A 8 -12.71 19.30 10.30
N CYS A 9 -13.97 19.43 10.71
CA CYS A 9 -14.33 20.21 11.89
C CYS A 9 -13.70 19.68 13.19
N ALA A 10 -13.63 18.35 13.36
CA ALA A 10 -12.94 17.76 14.51
C ALA A 10 -11.44 18.08 14.51
N LEU A 11 -10.79 18.05 13.34
CA LEU A 11 -9.40 18.43 13.16
C LEU A 11 -9.11 19.92 13.40
N GLU A 12 -10.11 20.81 13.33
CA GLU A 12 -9.93 22.21 13.74
C GLU A 12 -9.64 22.32 15.24
N SER A 13 -10.25 21.45 16.06
CA SER A 13 -10.02 21.40 17.50
C SER A 13 -8.80 20.55 17.87
N GLU A 14 -8.61 19.42 17.16
CA GLU A 14 -7.52 18.47 17.44
C GLU A 14 -6.73 18.12 16.16
N PRO A 15 -5.89 19.05 15.65
CA PRO A 15 -5.28 18.95 14.32
C PRO A 15 -4.29 17.79 14.13
N ASN A 16 -3.87 17.16 15.24
CA ASN A 16 -2.89 16.09 15.25
C ASN A 16 -3.44 14.78 15.84
N ASN A 17 -4.75 14.69 16.07
CA ASN A 17 -5.36 13.45 16.55
C ASN A 17 -5.19 12.35 15.49
N PRO A 18 -4.45 11.27 15.80
CA PRO A 18 -4.12 10.25 14.81
C PRO A 18 -5.37 9.53 14.28
N SER A 19 -6.41 9.34 15.09
CA SER A 19 -7.65 8.69 14.66
C SER A 19 -8.46 9.53 13.68
N TYR A 20 -8.47 10.86 13.85
CA TYR A 20 -9.13 11.77 12.90
C TYR A 20 -8.34 11.90 11.60
N LEU A 21 -7.01 11.95 11.68
CA LEU A 21 -6.15 11.95 10.50
C LEU A 21 -6.28 10.64 9.70
N ASP A 22 -6.33 9.49 10.37
CA ASP A 22 -6.57 8.20 9.73
C ASP A 22 -7.94 8.14 9.04
N SER A 23 -8.99 8.54 9.76
CA SER A 23 -10.36 8.58 9.22
C SER A 23 -10.46 9.49 7.99
N LEU A 24 -9.82 10.67 8.03
CA LEU A 24 -9.77 11.59 6.89
C LEU A 24 -9.02 10.96 5.71
N GLY A 25 -7.83 10.40 5.98
CA GLY A 25 -7.01 9.75 4.97
C GLY A 25 -7.76 8.61 4.27
N TRP A 26 -8.50 7.78 5.02
CA TRP A 26 -9.30 6.71 4.46
C TRP A 26 -10.49 7.19 3.62
N VAL A 27 -11.13 8.30 4.02
CA VAL A 27 -12.16 8.95 3.20
C VAL A 27 -11.57 9.47 1.89
N GLU A 28 -10.42 10.14 1.93
CA GLU A 28 -9.73 10.65 0.75
C GLU A 28 -9.25 9.50 -0.16
N PHE A 29 -8.78 8.39 0.39
CA PHE A 29 -8.43 7.17 -0.35
C PHE A 29 -9.64 6.64 -1.14
N ARG A 30 -10.81 6.51 -0.48
CA ARG A 30 -12.03 6.06 -1.13
C ARG A 30 -12.53 7.00 -2.23
N LYS A 31 -12.13 8.27 -2.17
CA LYS A 31 -12.39 9.29 -3.21
C LYS A 31 -11.37 9.29 -4.35
N GLY A 32 -10.37 8.41 -4.32
CA GLY A 32 -9.28 8.37 -5.30
C GLY A 32 -8.22 9.45 -5.11
N GLN A 33 -8.24 10.17 -3.99
CA GLN A 33 -7.34 11.28 -3.70
C GLN A 33 -6.09 10.76 -2.97
N PHE A 34 -5.37 9.84 -3.63
CA PHE A 34 -4.36 9.01 -2.98
C PHE A 34 -3.18 9.81 -2.39
N ASP A 35 -2.74 10.89 -3.03
CA ASP A 35 -1.65 11.72 -2.49
C ASP A 35 -2.04 12.42 -1.19
N ARG A 36 -3.28 12.94 -1.10
CA ARG A 36 -3.80 13.58 0.12
C ARG A 36 -4.04 12.55 1.22
N ALA A 37 -4.61 11.41 0.83
CA ALA A 37 -4.80 10.29 1.74
C ALA A 37 -3.47 9.88 2.39
N LEU A 38 -2.41 9.76 1.57
CA LEU A 38 -1.10 9.37 2.05
C LEU A 38 -0.53 10.40 3.03
N ASP A 39 -0.64 11.70 2.74
CA ASP A 39 -0.15 12.76 3.65
C ASP A 39 -0.83 12.67 5.03
N ASN A 40 -2.17 12.57 5.05
CA ASN A 40 -2.92 12.46 6.30
C ASN A 40 -2.60 11.17 7.07
N LEU A 41 -2.49 10.03 6.38
CA LEU A 41 -2.13 8.75 7.00
C LEU A 41 -0.70 8.73 7.57
N LEU A 42 0.26 9.32 6.86
CA LEU A 42 1.63 9.45 7.37
C LEU A 42 1.71 10.38 8.58
N ARG A 43 0.92 11.46 8.59
CA ARG A 43 0.77 12.32 9.76
C ARG A 43 0.14 11.56 10.93
N ALA A 44 -0.90 10.76 10.70
CA ALA A 44 -1.51 9.91 11.72
C ALA A 44 -0.48 8.96 12.35
N ALA A 45 0.29 8.24 11.52
CA ALA A 45 1.34 7.34 11.99
C ALA A 45 2.44 8.06 12.78
N LYS A 46 2.77 9.32 12.41
CA LYS A 46 3.78 10.13 13.10
C LYS A 46 3.31 10.69 14.44
N THR A 47 2.03 11.05 14.57
CA THR A 47 1.49 11.66 15.79
C THR A 47 0.97 10.64 16.80
N ALA A 48 0.74 9.40 16.38
CA ALA A 48 0.33 8.33 17.26
C ALA A 48 1.42 8.00 18.31
N GLN A 49 0.99 7.76 19.54
CA GLN A 49 1.89 7.33 20.63
C GLN A 49 2.43 5.90 20.44
N ARG A 50 1.68 5.08 19.70
CA ARG A 50 2.03 3.70 19.35
C ARG A 50 1.72 3.49 17.88
N GLU A 51 2.50 2.66 17.21
CA GLU A 51 2.18 2.23 15.86
C GLU A 51 0.84 1.47 15.86
N ASP A 52 0.00 1.77 14.87
CA ASP A 52 -1.29 1.13 14.67
C ASP A 52 -1.24 0.28 13.38
N PRO A 53 -1.45 -1.04 13.46
CA PRO A 53 -1.45 -1.90 12.28
C PRO A 53 -2.49 -1.48 11.23
N VAL A 54 -3.62 -0.88 11.62
CA VAL A 54 -4.66 -0.44 10.69
C VAL A 54 -4.19 0.77 9.87
N VAL A 55 -3.59 1.76 10.53
CA VAL A 55 -3.02 2.94 9.86
C VAL A 55 -1.91 2.52 8.90
N LEU A 56 -1.03 1.60 9.32
CA LEU A 56 0.03 1.06 8.47
C LEU A 56 -0.53 0.26 7.28
N GLU A 57 -1.63 -0.48 7.46
CA GLU A 57 -2.33 -1.14 6.37
C GLU A 57 -2.88 -0.12 5.35
N HIS A 58 -3.54 0.94 5.82
CA HIS A 58 -4.07 2.02 4.98
C HIS A 58 -2.97 2.75 4.22
N ILE A 59 -1.81 2.99 4.84
CA ILE A 59 -0.61 3.52 4.18
C ILE A 59 -0.17 2.58 3.05
N GLY A 60 -0.09 1.27 3.31
CA GLY A 60 0.32 0.29 2.31
C GLY A 60 -0.65 0.21 1.13
N ASP A 61 -1.95 0.21 1.41
CA ASP A 61 -3.01 0.22 0.38
C ASP A 61 -2.92 1.50 -0.48
N THR A 62 -2.64 2.64 0.13
CA THR A 62 -2.48 3.93 -0.55
C THR A 62 -1.23 3.96 -1.42
N TYR A 63 -0.09 3.46 -0.92
CA TYR A 63 1.13 3.32 -1.71
C TYR A 63 0.92 2.43 -2.94
N LEU A 64 0.18 1.33 -2.82
CA LEU A 64 -0.13 0.47 -3.95
C LEU A 64 -0.91 1.23 -5.04
N LYS A 65 -1.91 2.02 -4.65
CA LYS A 65 -2.69 2.86 -5.59
C LYS A 65 -1.86 3.94 -6.29
N LEU A 66 -0.79 4.40 -5.64
CA LEU A 66 0.20 5.31 -6.20
C LEU A 66 1.29 4.61 -7.03
N ASN A 67 1.16 3.30 -7.29
CA ASN A 67 2.18 2.46 -7.95
C ASN A 67 3.52 2.40 -7.22
N ARG A 68 3.53 2.71 -5.92
CA ARG A 68 4.71 2.68 -5.03
C ARG A 68 4.77 1.34 -4.32
N THR A 69 4.90 0.28 -5.11
CA THR A 69 4.70 -1.10 -4.65
C THR A 69 5.71 -1.53 -3.59
N ARG A 70 6.94 -1.02 -3.64
CA ARG A 70 7.96 -1.34 -2.63
C ARG A 70 7.56 -0.79 -1.25
N GLU A 71 7.18 0.48 -1.20
CA GLU A 71 6.71 1.12 0.02
C GLU A 71 5.42 0.49 0.54
N ALA A 72 4.53 0.04 -0.36
CA ALA A 72 3.34 -0.72 0.01
C ALA A 72 3.69 -2.00 0.78
N LEU A 73 4.63 -2.79 0.25
CA LEU A 73 5.10 -4.02 0.90
C LEU A 73 5.76 -3.74 2.25
N GLU A 74 6.60 -2.71 2.35
CA GLU A 74 7.25 -2.33 3.62
C GLU A 74 6.21 -1.95 4.68
N ALA A 75 5.19 -1.16 4.33
CA ALA A 75 4.13 -0.76 5.24
C ALA A 75 3.28 -1.95 5.70
N TRP A 76 2.84 -2.81 4.77
CA TRP A 76 2.08 -4.01 5.11
C TRP A 76 2.90 -5.00 5.96
N GLN A 77 4.19 -5.14 5.71
CA GLN A 77 5.06 -6.01 6.52
C GLN A 77 5.18 -5.50 7.96
N LYS A 78 5.27 -4.19 8.16
CA LYS A 78 5.22 -3.59 9.51
C LYS A 78 3.88 -3.83 10.18
N ALA A 79 2.77 -3.60 9.48
CA ALA A 79 1.43 -3.88 9.99
C ALA A 79 1.27 -5.36 10.41
N LEU A 80 1.77 -6.31 9.60
CA LEU A 80 1.70 -7.74 9.91
C LEU A 80 2.61 -8.13 11.09
N ALA A 81 3.73 -7.43 11.30
CA ALA A 81 4.57 -7.65 12.48
C ALA A 81 3.85 -7.24 13.78
N LEU A 82 2.97 -6.24 13.72
CA LEU A 82 2.15 -5.79 14.86
C LEU A 82 0.88 -6.64 15.05
N ASP A 83 0.29 -7.14 13.97
CA ASP A 83 -0.81 -8.11 14.00
C ASP A 83 -0.52 -9.36 13.13
N PRO A 84 0.25 -10.33 13.64
CA PRO A 84 0.61 -11.53 12.89
C PRO A 84 -0.55 -12.45 12.55
N LYS A 85 -1.74 -12.23 13.12
CA LYS A 85 -2.93 -13.05 12.88
C LYS A 85 -3.78 -12.52 11.72
N ASN A 86 -3.44 -11.35 11.17
CA ASN A 86 -4.13 -10.76 10.03
C ASN A 86 -3.81 -11.53 8.73
N LYS A 87 -4.60 -12.57 8.46
CA LYS A 87 -4.47 -13.39 7.25
C LYS A 87 -4.68 -12.58 5.97
N ASN A 88 -5.59 -11.61 5.99
CA ASN A 88 -5.84 -10.77 4.81
C ASN A 88 -4.58 -10.00 4.40
N LEU A 89 -3.88 -9.44 5.38
CA LEU A 89 -2.64 -8.72 5.15
C LEU A 89 -1.51 -9.62 4.66
N ALA A 90 -1.40 -10.84 5.21
CA ALA A 90 -0.46 -11.84 4.72
C ALA A 90 -0.75 -12.19 3.24
N ASP A 91 -2.01 -12.42 2.89
CA ASP A 91 -2.46 -12.74 1.52
C ASP A 91 -2.19 -11.56 0.56
N LYS A 92 -2.42 -10.31 0.99
CA LYS A 92 -2.09 -9.08 0.23
C LYS A 92 -0.60 -9.01 -0.11
N ILE A 93 0.27 -9.27 0.87
CA ILE A 93 1.74 -9.25 0.69
C ILE A 93 2.17 -10.34 -0.28
N GLU A 94 1.70 -11.57 -0.09
CA GLU A 94 2.07 -12.70 -0.94
C GLU A 94 1.61 -12.49 -2.38
N THR A 95 0.37 -12.06 -2.58
CA THR A 95 -0.20 -11.81 -3.90
C THR A 95 0.57 -10.71 -4.63
N THR A 96 0.86 -9.60 -3.95
CA THR A 96 1.63 -8.50 -4.52
C THR A 96 3.03 -8.95 -4.94
N LYS A 97 3.74 -9.73 -4.10
CA LYS A 97 5.06 -10.28 -4.44
C LYS A 97 5.01 -11.20 -5.67
N LYS A 98 4.00 -12.07 -5.77
CA LYS A 98 3.81 -12.95 -6.93
C LYS A 98 3.55 -12.16 -8.21
N THR A 99 2.72 -11.11 -8.15
CA THR A 99 2.43 -10.25 -9.31
C THR A 99 3.69 -9.56 -9.82
N ILE A 100 4.52 -9.03 -8.92
CA ILE A 100 5.81 -8.42 -9.28
C ILE A 100 6.73 -9.48 -9.92
N GLY A 101 6.90 -10.64 -9.27
CA GLY A 101 7.77 -11.71 -9.78
C GLY A 101 7.35 -12.22 -11.17
N LYS A 102 6.04 -12.36 -11.42
CA LYS A 102 5.50 -12.75 -12.74
C LYS A 102 5.73 -11.69 -13.81
N ASN A 103 5.59 -10.40 -13.47
CA ASN A 103 5.85 -9.30 -14.41
C ASN A 103 7.32 -9.24 -14.86
N PHE A 104 8.27 -9.71 -14.04
CA PHE A 104 9.67 -9.83 -14.44
C PHE A 104 9.92 -11.06 -15.34
N ILE A 105 9.26 -12.20 -15.07
CA ILE A 105 9.43 -13.43 -15.87
C ILE A 105 8.77 -13.32 -17.26
N GLY A 106 7.68 -12.56 -17.38
CA GLY A 106 6.92 -12.43 -18.64
C GLY A 106 7.53 -11.53 -19.71
N LYS A 107 8.54 -10.70 -19.39
CA LYS A 107 9.18 -9.79 -20.37
C LYS A 107 10.43 -10.36 -21.05
N ASP A 108 11.05 -11.40 -20.51
CA ASP A 108 12.31 -11.95 -21.04
C ASP A 108 12.15 -13.12 -22.03
N GLN A 109 10.93 -13.62 -22.27
CA GLN A 109 10.73 -14.80 -23.15
C GLN A 109 10.52 -14.48 -24.65
N SER A 110 10.54 -13.22 -25.09
CA SER A 110 10.34 -12.89 -26.51
C SER A 110 11.62 -12.89 -27.38
N HIS A 111 12.82 -13.10 -26.79
CA HIS A 111 14.08 -13.00 -27.54
C HIS A 111 14.99 -14.24 -27.51
N LEU A 112 14.59 -15.35 -26.90
CA LEU A 112 15.47 -16.54 -26.74
C LEU A 112 15.00 -17.80 -27.48
N THR A 113 14.05 -17.72 -28.41
CA THR A 113 13.59 -18.89 -29.19
C THR A 113 14.05 -18.93 -30.64
N SER A 114 15.11 -18.18 -31.01
CA SER A 114 15.68 -18.26 -32.37
C SER A 114 17.11 -18.83 -32.45
N ALA A 115 17.76 -19.16 -31.32
CA ALA A 115 19.18 -19.53 -31.32
C ALA A 115 19.49 -21.03 -31.15
N LEU A 116 18.48 -21.91 -31.06
CA LEU A 116 18.69 -23.34 -30.77
C LEU A 116 18.38 -24.32 -31.91
N THR A 117 18.00 -23.86 -33.10
CA THR A 117 17.71 -24.75 -34.24
C THR A 117 18.77 -24.77 -35.35
N SER A 118 19.93 -24.12 -35.19
CA SER A 118 20.94 -24.04 -36.27
C SER A 118 22.15 -24.97 -36.15
N ASN A 119 22.20 -25.92 -35.20
CA ASN A 119 23.42 -26.71 -34.93
C ASN A 119 23.25 -28.23 -34.94
N ILE A 120 22.24 -28.77 -35.64
CA ILE A 120 22.13 -30.22 -35.90
C ILE A 120 22.05 -30.45 -37.41
N GLU A 121 23.01 -29.92 -38.19
CA GLU A 121 23.34 -30.45 -39.52
C GLU A 121 24.84 -30.25 -39.77
N HIS A 122 25.67 -31.19 -39.29
CA HIS A 122 26.70 -31.88 -40.09
C HIS A 122 27.50 -32.89 -39.26
#